data_AF-A0A971QNH1-F1
#
_entry.id   AF-A0A971QNH1-F1
#
_cell.length_a   1.000
_cell.length_b   1.000
_cell.length_c   1.000
_cell.angle_alpha   90.00
_cell.angle_beta   90.00
_cell.angle_gamma   90.00
#
_symmetry.space_group_name_H-M   'P 1'
#
loop_
_entity.id
_entity.type
_entity.pdbx_description
1 polymer ?
#
loop_
_entity_poly.entity_id
_entity_poly.type
_entity_poly.pdbx_seq_one_letter_code
_entity_poly.pdbx_strand_id
1 'polypeptide(L)'
;MKEDFLSHADAAQLNRNIILHYIKDNEPVSRTNIWEAMSISRASVTQIIKQLQEAGLVQETDEGCSTAGRKQRYLRINKDAKRFFAFDWTAKVLCLANFAGEILDREILAFPAPGVTPTAFTNVVLTGIKALRARHPELSNHKIDLGLAMPGNVDSRNN
;
A
#
# COMPACT_ATOMS: atom_id res chain seq x y z
N MET A 1 -11.09 -5.98 32.13
CA MET A 1 -10.45 -5.59 30.86
C MET A 1 -9.93 -4.18 31.07
N LYS A 2 -8.62 -3.96 31.03
CA LYS A 2 -8.07 -2.59 31.00
C LYS A 2 -8.26 -2.09 29.58
N GLU A 3 -8.93 -0.95 29.42
CA GLU A 3 -8.88 -0.20 28.18
C GLU A 3 -7.44 0.29 28.04
N ASP A 4 -6.66 -0.37 27.18
CA ASP A 4 -5.34 0.11 26.79
C ASP A 4 -5.54 1.40 26.01
N PHE A 5 -5.34 2.54 26.68
CA PHE A 5 -5.27 3.84 26.02
C PHE A 5 -4.15 3.79 24.97
N LEU A 6 -4.51 3.94 23.70
CA LEU A 6 -3.57 4.14 22.60
C LEU A 6 -2.55 5.20 23.01
N SER A 7 -1.25 4.90 22.86
CA SER A 7 -0.24 5.91 23.12
C SER A 7 -0.40 7.07 22.13
N HIS A 8 0.16 8.24 22.46
CA HIS A 8 0.17 9.36 21.53
C HIS A 8 0.81 9.01 20.18
N ALA A 9 1.78 8.09 20.16
CA ALA A 9 2.40 7.59 18.93
C ALA A 9 1.44 6.70 18.13
N ASP A 10 0.69 5.82 18.80
CA ASP A 10 -0.28 4.94 18.14
C ASP A 10 -1.43 5.74 17.53
N ALA A 11 -1.92 6.77 18.24
CA ALA A 11 -2.94 7.67 17.73
C ALA A 11 -2.46 8.49 16.51
N ALA A 12 -1.21 8.95 16.52
CA ALA A 12 -0.62 9.66 15.39
C ALA A 12 -0.48 8.75 14.16
N GLN A 13 -0.04 7.50 14.36
CA GLN A 13 0.09 6.51 13.30
C GLN A 13 -1.28 6.13 12.72
N LEU A 14 -2.29 5.95 13.58
CA LEU A 14 -3.67 5.69 13.15
C LEU A 14 -4.21 6.85 12.29
N ASN A 15 -4.06 8.09 12.75
CA ASN A 15 -4.50 9.27 11.99
C ASN A 15 -3.80 9.38 10.63
N ARG A 16 -2.50 9.04 10.57
CA ARG A 16 -1.75 9.00 9.31
C ARG A 16 -2.33 7.98 8.33
N ASN A 17 -2.68 6.78 8.81
CA ASN A 17 -3.31 5.76 7.99
C ASN A 17 -4.71 6.20 7.52
N ILE A 18 -5.53 6.77 8.41
CA ILE A 18 -6.87 7.25 8.07
C ILE A 18 -6.81 8.30 6.96
N ILE A 19 -5.92 9.30 7.09
CA ILE A 19 -5.76 10.33 6.05
C ILE A 19 -5.27 9.72 4.74
N LEU A 20 -4.31 8.79 4.78
CA LEU A 20 -3.81 8.13 3.58
C LEU A 20 -4.93 7.36 2.84
N HIS A 21 -5.76 6.61 3.57
CA HIS A 21 -6.92 5.92 3.00
C HIS A 21 -7.94 6.91 2.43
N TYR A 22 -8.25 7.97 3.16
CA TYR A 22 -9.17 9.01 2.68
C TYR A 22 -8.68 9.65 1.37
N ILE A 23 -7.38 9.94 1.25
CA ILE A 23 -6.80 10.44 0.00
C ILE A 23 -6.96 9.40 -1.11
N LYS A 24 -6.64 8.13 -0.86
CA LYS A 24 -6.77 7.04 -1.84
C LYS A 24 -8.20 6.93 -2.39
N ASP A 25 -9.20 7.03 -1.51
CA ASP A 25 -10.59 6.78 -1.88
C ASP A 25 -11.27 8.01 -2.50
N ASN A 26 -10.70 9.21 -2.34
CA ASN A 26 -11.30 10.48 -2.78
C ASN A 26 -10.39 11.30 -3.71
N GLU A 27 -9.29 10.76 -4.21
CA GLU A 27 -8.39 11.49 -5.12
C GLU A 27 -9.08 11.89 -6.43
N PRO A 28 -8.84 13.11 -6.97
CA PRO A 28 -8.02 14.17 -6.39
C PRO A 28 -8.77 14.94 -5.27
N VAL A 29 -8.10 15.17 -4.13
CA VAL A 29 -8.71 15.79 -2.94
C VAL A 29 -7.93 16.99 -2.41
N SER A 30 -8.62 18.03 -1.93
CA SER A 30 -7.95 19.20 -1.34
C SER A 30 -7.65 19.00 0.15
N ARG A 31 -6.66 19.74 0.69
CA ARG A 31 -6.38 19.79 2.14
C ARG A 31 -7.62 20.21 2.96
N THR A 32 -8.46 21.08 2.40
CA THR A 32 -9.70 21.54 3.04
C THR A 32 -10.69 20.39 3.17
N ASN A 33 -10.90 19.60 2.11
CA ASN A 33 -11.82 18.45 2.17
C ASN A 33 -11.35 17.41 3.18
N ILE A 34 -10.04 17.16 3.27
CA ILE A 34 -9.47 16.26 4.28
C ILE A 34 -9.77 16.80 5.67
N TRP A 35 -9.51 18.09 5.94
CA TRP A 35 -9.78 18.66 7.25
C TRP A 35 -11.28 18.62 7.63
N GLU A 36 -12.17 18.93 6.70
CA GLU A 36 -13.62 18.91 6.93
C GLU A 36 -14.15 17.50 7.23
N ALA A 37 -13.54 16.47 6.64
CA ALA A 37 -13.92 15.08 6.87
C ALA A 37 -13.31 14.47 8.14
N MET A 38 -12.37 15.14 8.81
CA MET A 38 -11.57 14.57 9.89
C MET A 38 -11.85 15.24 11.23
N SER A 39 -11.98 14.44 12.29
CA SER A 39 -12.16 14.92 13.67
C SER A 39 -10.84 15.31 14.35
N ILE A 40 -9.90 15.93 13.63
CA ILE A 40 -8.60 16.38 14.15
C ILE A 40 -8.27 17.83 13.73
N SER A 41 -7.28 18.45 14.38
CA SER A 41 -6.93 19.84 14.12
C SER A 41 -6.37 20.08 12.70
N ARG A 42 -6.58 21.27 12.13
CA ARG A 42 -5.98 21.70 10.84
C ARG A 42 -4.45 21.56 10.83
N ALA A 43 -3.80 21.85 11.96
CA ALA A 43 -2.35 21.72 12.11
C ALA A 43 -1.93 20.24 12.00
N SER A 44 -2.67 19.33 12.64
CA SER A 44 -2.43 17.89 12.56
C SER A 44 -2.60 17.36 11.14
N VAL A 45 -3.67 17.75 10.43
CA VAL A 45 -3.87 17.37 9.02
C VAL A 45 -2.69 17.83 8.16
N THR A 46 -2.25 19.08 8.32
CA THR A 46 -1.13 19.64 7.57
C THR A 46 0.17 18.88 7.84
N GLN A 47 0.46 18.59 9.11
CA GLN A 47 1.65 17.85 9.51
C GLN A 47 1.65 16.42 8.94
N ILE A 48 0.51 15.72 9.02
CA ILE A 48 0.37 14.35 8.50
C ILE A 48 0.54 14.32 6.98
N ILE A 49 -0.11 15.25 6.27
CA ILE A 49 0.04 15.36 4.81
C ILE A 49 1.49 15.60 4.44
N LYS A 50 2.18 16.51 5.14
CA LYS A 50 3.61 16.76 4.92
C LYS A 50 4.44 15.49 5.12
N GLN A 51 4.22 14.72 6.18
CA GLN A 51 4.91 13.44 6.41
C GLN A 51 4.61 12.39 5.33
N LEU A 52 3.39 12.37 4.78
CA LEU A 52 3.04 11.48 3.66
C LEU A 52 3.74 11.90 2.37
N GLN A 53 3.86 13.20 2.11
CA GLN A 53 4.59 13.76 0.96
C GLN A 53 6.11 13.52 1.09
N GLU A 54 6.69 13.75 2.27
CA GLU A 54 8.10 13.47 2.56
C GLU A 54 8.44 11.98 2.42
N ALA A 55 7.50 11.10 2.76
CA ALA A 55 7.61 9.66 2.52
C ALA A 55 7.35 9.25 1.05
N GLY A 56 7.03 10.20 0.18
CA GLY A 56 6.74 9.97 -1.23
C GLY A 56 5.43 9.24 -1.51
N LEU A 57 4.55 9.06 -0.52
CA LEU A 57 3.30 8.28 -0.63
C LEU A 57 2.15 9.09 -1.25
N VAL A 58 2.21 10.41 -1.15
CA VAL A 58 1.21 11.37 -1.65
C VAL A 58 1.91 12.45 -2.44
N GLN A 59 1.30 12.91 -3.53
CA GLN A 59 1.82 13.97 -4.38
C GLN A 59 0.75 15.04 -4.67
N GLU A 60 1.20 16.26 -4.96
CA GLU A 60 0.30 17.33 -5.43
C GLU A 60 -0.03 17.13 -6.91
N THR A 61 -1.26 17.47 -7.30
CA THR A 61 -1.72 17.48 -8.68
C THR A 61 -2.48 18.78 -8.97
N ASP A 62 -2.38 19.23 -10.22
CA ASP A 62 -3.17 20.35 -10.76
C ASP A 62 -4.51 19.86 -11.35
N GLU A 63 -4.74 18.55 -11.42
CA GLU A 63 -6.03 17.96 -11.81
C GLU A 63 -7.10 18.36 -10.77
N GLY A 64 -8.15 19.07 -11.21
CA GLY A 64 -9.21 19.59 -10.34
C GLY A 64 -9.18 21.09 -10.09
N CYS A 65 -8.29 21.86 -10.73
CA CYS A 65 -8.26 23.32 -10.58
C CYS A 65 -9.62 23.98 -10.84
N SER A 66 -10.16 24.68 -9.84
CA SER A 66 -11.20 25.70 -10.06
C SER A 66 -10.57 26.93 -10.71
N THR A 67 -11.23 27.46 -11.73
CA THR A 67 -10.76 28.61 -12.54
C THR A 67 -10.87 29.95 -11.82
N ALA A 68 -11.39 29.99 -10.59
CA ALA A 68 -11.62 31.24 -9.84
C ALA A 68 -11.18 31.14 -8.37
N GLY A 69 -10.33 32.08 -7.94
CA GLY A 69 -9.83 32.19 -6.56
C GLY A 69 -8.35 31.81 -6.38
N ARG A 70 -7.88 31.72 -5.13
CA ARG A 70 -6.52 31.23 -4.81
C ARG A 70 -6.43 29.75 -5.21
N LYS A 71 -5.57 29.43 -6.17
CA LYS A 71 -5.36 28.07 -6.72
C LYS A 71 -5.28 27.03 -5.60
N GLN A 72 -6.33 26.20 -5.46
CA GLN A 72 -6.33 25.07 -4.53
C GLN A 72 -5.41 23.99 -5.09
N ARG A 73 -4.51 23.45 -4.25
CA ARG A 73 -3.66 22.33 -4.61
C ARG A 73 -4.35 21.03 -4.20
N TYR A 74 -4.49 20.11 -5.15
CA TYR A 74 -5.10 18.81 -4.92
C TYR A 74 -4.02 17.77 -4.64
N LEU A 75 -4.43 16.70 -3.96
CA LEU A 75 -3.58 15.60 -3.54
C LEU A 75 -4.10 14.29 -4.11
N ARG A 76 -3.17 13.40 -4.45
CA ARG A 76 -3.42 12.02 -4.87
C ARG A 76 -2.35 11.10 -4.31
N ILE A 77 -2.64 9.82 -4.22
CA ILE A 77 -1.67 8.78 -3.93
C ILE A 77 -0.61 8.76 -5.03
N ASN A 78 0.64 8.70 -4.64
CA ASN A 78 1.70 8.32 -5.55
C ASN A 78 1.64 6.80 -5.73
N LYS A 79 0.91 6.35 -6.76
CA LYS A 79 0.76 4.92 -7.10
C LYS A 79 2.12 4.26 -7.29
N ASP A 80 3.11 5.04 -7.72
CA ASP A 80 4.44 4.56 -8.01
C ASP A 80 5.36 4.45 -6.78
N ALA A 81 4.95 4.98 -5.62
CA ALA A 81 5.76 5.06 -4.41
C ALA A 81 6.26 3.70 -3.90
N LYS A 82 5.47 2.65 -4.13
CA LYS A 82 5.78 1.28 -3.70
C LYS A 82 5.32 0.26 -4.73
N ARG A 83 5.94 -0.92 -4.66
CA ARG A 83 5.54 -2.13 -5.35
C ARG A 83 5.46 -3.24 -4.33
N PHE A 84 4.56 -4.19 -4.54
CA PHE A 84 4.50 -5.40 -3.74
C PHE A 84 4.14 -6.60 -4.62
N PHE A 85 4.63 -7.75 -4.22
CA PHE A 85 4.13 -9.04 -4.67
C PHE A 85 3.00 -9.48 -3.76
N ALA A 86 1.96 -10.07 -4.32
CA ALA A 86 0.88 -10.69 -3.59
C ALA A 86 0.66 -12.10 -4.13
N PHE A 87 0.81 -13.11 -3.27
CA PHE A 87 0.54 -14.49 -3.64
C PHE A 87 -0.76 -14.96 -2.99
N ASP A 88 -1.66 -15.53 -3.79
CA ASP A 88 -2.87 -16.19 -3.34
C ASP A 88 -2.73 -17.71 -3.52
N TRP A 89 -2.81 -18.45 -2.42
CA TRP A 89 -2.69 -19.91 -2.44
C TRP A 89 -3.87 -20.62 -3.10
N THR A 90 -5.08 -20.09 -2.94
CA THR A 90 -6.30 -20.69 -3.47
C THR A 90 -6.32 -20.60 -4.99
N ALA A 91 -6.03 -19.41 -5.52
CA ALA A 91 -5.92 -19.18 -6.95
C ALA A 91 -4.58 -19.69 -7.53
N LYS A 92 -3.56 -19.89 -6.68
CA LYS A 92 -2.17 -20.18 -7.04
C LYS A 92 -1.59 -19.11 -7.96
N VAL A 93 -1.93 -17.85 -7.70
CA VAL A 93 -1.51 -16.70 -8.51
C VAL A 93 -0.56 -15.83 -7.71
N LEU A 94 0.54 -15.43 -8.34
CA LEU A 94 1.45 -14.40 -7.85
C LEU A 94 1.25 -13.13 -8.68
N CYS A 95 0.90 -12.03 -8.06
CA CYS A 95 0.71 -10.73 -8.70
C CYS A 95 1.83 -9.77 -8.32
N LEU A 96 2.27 -8.95 -9.27
CA LEU A 96 2.98 -7.70 -9.02
C LEU A 96 1.97 -6.57 -9.04
N ALA A 97 1.93 -5.74 -8.00
CA ALA A 97 0.99 -4.62 -7.88
C ALA A 97 1.68 -3.32 -7.47
N ASN A 98 1.03 -2.20 -7.78
CA ASN A 98 1.44 -0.86 -7.35
C ASN A 98 0.79 -0.45 -6.03
N PHE A 99 1.15 0.72 -5.49
CA PHE A 99 0.68 1.15 -4.18
C PHE A 99 -0.83 1.46 -4.11
N ALA A 100 -1.49 1.68 -5.25
CA ALA A 100 -2.95 1.79 -5.31
C ALA A 100 -3.66 0.43 -5.22
N GLY A 101 -2.93 -0.68 -5.41
CA GLY A 101 -3.48 -2.04 -5.48
C GLY A 101 -3.80 -2.49 -6.90
N GLU A 102 -3.37 -1.75 -7.92
CA GLU A 102 -3.55 -2.15 -9.32
C GLU A 102 -2.56 -3.26 -9.67
N ILE A 103 -3.06 -4.35 -10.26
CA ILE A 103 -2.22 -5.47 -10.72
C ILE A 103 -1.50 -5.03 -12.00
N LEU A 104 -0.17 -4.99 -11.95
CA LEU A 104 0.70 -4.65 -13.07
C LEU A 104 1.02 -5.88 -13.93
N ASP A 105 1.25 -7.01 -13.28
CA ASP A 105 1.52 -8.29 -13.94
C ASP A 105 1.20 -9.45 -13.00
N ARG A 106 1.06 -10.67 -13.53
CA ARG A 106 0.77 -11.88 -12.75
C ARG A 106 1.37 -13.14 -13.35
N GLU A 107 1.56 -14.14 -12.48
CA GLU A 107 1.99 -15.49 -12.81
C GLU A 107 1.05 -16.52 -12.18
N ILE A 108 0.67 -17.54 -12.95
CA ILE A 108 -0.03 -18.70 -12.41
C ILE A 108 1.02 -19.76 -12.07
N LEU A 109 1.09 -20.15 -10.80
CA LEU A 109 2.13 -21.04 -10.32
C LEU A 109 1.64 -22.48 -10.26
N ALA A 110 2.42 -23.38 -10.85
CA ALA A 110 2.20 -24.81 -10.75
C ALA A 110 2.96 -25.37 -9.53
N PHE A 111 2.25 -26.15 -8.71
CA PHE A 111 2.82 -26.82 -7.54
C PHE A 111 2.81 -28.34 -7.75
N PRO A 112 3.85 -29.05 -7.27
CA PRO A 112 3.93 -30.51 -7.38
C PRO A 112 2.84 -31.21 -6.56
N ALA A 113 2.45 -32.42 -6.99
CA ALA A 113 1.47 -33.28 -6.30
C ALA A 113 2.03 -34.70 -6.07
N PRO A 114 1.59 -35.44 -5.02
CA PRO A 114 0.71 -35.00 -3.93
C PRO A 114 1.48 -34.33 -2.78
N GLY A 115 0.93 -33.23 -2.26
CA GLY A 115 1.50 -32.50 -1.14
C GLY A 115 2.61 -31.51 -1.53
N VAL A 116 2.58 -30.32 -0.94
CA VAL A 116 3.58 -29.27 -1.16
C VAL A 116 4.33 -29.07 0.13
N THR A 117 5.63 -29.40 0.13
CA THR A 117 6.50 -29.12 1.28
C THR A 117 6.79 -27.61 1.36
N PRO A 118 7.13 -27.06 2.54
CA PRO A 118 7.51 -25.64 2.66
C PRO A 118 8.65 -25.24 1.72
N THR A 119 9.62 -26.13 1.51
CA THR A 119 10.74 -25.91 0.57
C THR A 119 10.26 -25.87 -0.87
N ALA A 120 9.40 -26.82 -1.28
CA ALA A 120 8.83 -26.83 -2.63
C ALA A 120 7.99 -25.57 -2.88
N PHE A 121 7.18 -25.16 -1.90
CA PHE A 121 6.42 -23.92 -1.94
C PHE A 121 7.33 -22.71 -2.19
N THR A 122 8.35 -22.55 -1.34
CA THR A 122 9.30 -21.44 -1.41
C THR A 122 9.99 -21.39 -2.77
N ASN A 123 10.44 -22.53 -3.29
CA ASN A 123 11.12 -22.61 -4.59
C ASN A 123 10.20 -22.18 -5.75
N VAL A 124 8.94 -22.61 -5.73
CA VAL A 124 7.95 -22.24 -6.75
C VAL A 124 7.67 -20.74 -6.71
N VAL A 125 7.42 -20.18 -5.52
CA VAL A 125 7.17 -18.74 -5.34
C VAL A 125 8.38 -17.90 -5.73
N LEU A 126 9.59 -18.28 -5.31
CA LEU A 126 10.83 -17.58 -5.68
C LEU A 126 11.08 -17.61 -7.19
N THR A 127 10.75 -18.72 -7.85
CA THR A 127 10.84 -18.82 -9.31
C THR A 127 9.86 -17.85 -9.97
N GLY A 128 8.61 -17.79 -9.50
CA GLY A 128 7.62 -16.82 -9.98
C GLY A 128 8.04 -15.37 -9.76
N ILE A 129 8.58 -15.03 -8.58
CA ILE A 129 9.09 -13.70 -8.27
C ILE A 129 10.23 -13.31 -9.22
N LYS A 130 11.18 -14.23 -9.48
CA LYS A 130 12.27 -13.98 -10.43
C LYS A 130 11.76 -13.76 -11.84
N ALA A 131 10.77 -14.55 -12.28
CA ALA A 131 10.15 -14.40 -13.60
C ALA A 131 9.48 -13.03 -13.75
N LEU A 132 8.68 -12.61 -12.78
CA LEU A 132 8.06 -11.27 -12.77
C LEU A 132 9.12 -10.17 -12.74
N ARG A 133 10.15 -10.27 -11.89
CA ARG A 133 11.24 -9.27 -11.84
C ARG A 133 11.99 -9.16 -13.17
N ALA A 134 12.22 -10.28 -13.87
CA ALA A 134 12.90 -10.27 -15.16
C ALA A 134 12.11 -9.52 -16.25
N ARG A 135 10.78 -9.51 -16.17
CA ARG A 135 9.91 -8.72 -17.08
C ARG A 135 9.82 -7.24 -16.71
N HIS A 136 10.23 -6.88 -15.50
CA HIS A 136 10.19 -5.53 -14.95
C HIS A 136 11.58 -5.03 -14.52
N PRO A 137 12.54 -4.90 -15.45
CA PRO A 137 13.92 -4.49 -15.13
C PRO A 137 14.00 -3.09 -14.51
N GLU A 138 13.02 -2.21 -14.78
CA GLU A 138 12.87 -0.90 -14.14
C GLU A 138 12.70 -1.00 -12.61
N LEU A 139 12.26 -2.16 -12.11
CA LEU A 139 12.05 -2.44 -10.68
C LEU A 139 13.23 -3.17 -10.01
N SER A 140 14.33 -3.37 -10.73
CA SER A 140 15.51 -4.13 -10.25
C SER A 140 16.04 -3.65 -8.89
N ASN A 141 16.19 -2.33 -8.72
CA ASN A 141 16.68 -1.70 -7.48
C ASN A 141 15.57 -1.38 -6.46
N HIS A 142 14.32 -1.73 -6.75
CA HIS A 142 13.21 -1.46 -5.83
C HIS A 142 13.15 -2.53 -4.74
N LYS A 143 13.00 -2.07 -3.50
CA LYS A 143 12.56 -2.93 -2.40
C LYS A 143 11.07 -3.21 -2.62
N ILE A 144 10.73 -4.49 -2.76
CA ILE A 144 9.36 -4.95 -3.04
C ILE A 144 8.97 -5.90 -1.92
N ASP A 145 7.90 -5.57 -1.21
CA ASP A 145 7.36 -6.41 -0.13
C ASP A 145 6.58 -7.60 -0.72
N LEU A 146 6.41 -8.68 0.04
CA LEU A 146 5.63 -9.86 -0.36
C LEU A 146 4.51 -10.09 0.66
N GLY A 147 3.26 -10.08 0.18
CA GLY A 147 2.09 -10.53 0.91
C GLY A 147 1.71 -11.95 0.50
N LEU A 148 1.30 -12.77 1.47
CA LEU A 148 0.82 -14.13 1.26
C LEU A 148 -0.61 -14.26 1.79
N ALA A 149 -1.53 -14.73 0.96
CA ALA A 149 -2.88 -15.13 1.34
C ALA A 149 -2.97 -16.66 1.28
N MET A 150 -3.10 -17.29 2.45
CA MET A 150 -3.11 -18.74 2.59
C MET A 150 -4.18 -19.18 3.59
N PRO A 151 -4.86 -20.31 3.36
CA PRO A 151 -5.73 -20.90 4.36
C PRO A 151 -4.89 -21.51 5.50
N GLY A 152 -5.44 -21.47 6.71
CA GLY A 152 -4.83 -22.07 7.90
C GLY A 152 -4.49 -21.04 8.97
N ASN A 153 -3.91 -21.53 10.06
CA ASN A 153 -3.50 -20.69 11.18
C ASN A 153 -2.14 -20.06 10.87
N VAL A 154 -2.07 -18.74 10.95
CA VAL A 154 -0.84 -17.98 10.78
C VAL A 154 -0.49 -17.33 12.11
N ASP A 155 0.68 -17.64 12.67
CA ASP A 155 1.24 -16.89 13.80
C ASP A 155 2.20 -15.83 13.28
N SER A 156 1.81 -14.56 13.37
CA SER A 156 2.58 -13.43 12.88
C SER A 156 3.53 -12.82 13.92
N ARG A 157 3.65 -13.42 15.11
CA ARG A 157 4.38 -12.83 16.26
C ARG A 157 5.80 -13.39 16.43
N ASN A 158 6.13 -14.47 15.73
CA ASN A 158 7.49 -15.01 15.69
C ASN A 158 8.15 -14.59 14.38
N ASN A 159 8.89 -13.48 14.44
CA ASN A 159 9.77 -13.00 13.37
C ASN A 159 11.22 -13.31 13.74
#